data_AF-A0A955K752-F1
#
_entry.id   AF-A0A955K752-F1
#
_cell.length_a   1.000
_cell.length_b   1.000
_cell.length_c   1.000
_cell.angle_alpha   90.00
_cell.angle_beta   90.00
_cell.angle_gamma   90.00
#
_symmetry.space_group_name_H-M   'P 1'
#
loop_
_entity.id
_entity.type
_entity.pdbx_description
1 polymer ?
#
loop_
_entity_poly.entity_id
_entity_poly.type
_entity_poly.pdbx_seq_one_letter_code
_entity_poly.pdbx_strand_id
1 'polypeptide(L)'
;MDSKKINELYKKQESDLKVTPFEGEVGFSLVRNYPLESLYAKDDKKVFIKIALLEGGLFYSVHMVEPSKRKGSFEYNIVDGYSYKKKVTNFVSDIKDNEFSFDKTKKKVIHSKSKKEFSLNEFIEILYKNHLSDRLFWKRQKNFLVKWILISIFWLLDKHYNYVEVSINEYKFKNGELKFSNESKKIEPFFKYFEISRNLLFLLLLLVFPISYFFDDYSLSNPLVVSLFFLILLLSEKLYLFFVKQFENFFLKQENTFSQKKKNNLIEKLHIYHQRNQFDLKIYDL
;
A
#
# COMPACT_ATOMS: atom_id res chain seq x y z
N MET A 1 -5.67 -8.47 -34.93
CA MET A 1 -4.86 -7.25 -35.10
C MET A 1 -3.44 -7.68 -34.81
N ASP A 2 -2.55 -7.66 -35.79
CA ASP A 2 -1.22 -8.27 -35.64
C ASP A 2 -0.27 -7.37 -34.86
N SER A 3 0.74 -7.94 -34.22
CA SER A 3 1.76 -7.21 -33.45
C SER A 3 2.44 -6.10 -34.27
N LYS A 4 2.71 -6.37 -35.55
CA LYS A 4 3.22 -5.39 -36.51
C LYS A 4 2.35 -4.12 -36.60
N LYS A 5 1.03 -4.26 -36.53
CA LYS A 5 0.08 -3.13 -36.64
C LYS A 5 0.03 -2.24 -35.40
N ILE A 6 0.35 -2.73 -34.19
CA ILE A 6 0.49 -1.86 -33.01
C ILE A 6 1.78 -1.05 -33.08
N ASN A 7 2.87 -1.70 -33.50
CA ASN A 7 4.17 -1.04 -33.57
C ASN A 7 4.16 0.13 -34.56
N GLU A 8 3.39 0.00 -35.65
CA GLU A 8 3.15 1.07 -36.60
C GLU A 8 2.38 2.28 -36.01
N LEU A 9 1.61 2.09 -34.93
CA LEU A 9 0.90 3.20 -34.26
C LEU A 9 1.83 4.04 -33.39
N TYR A 10 3.00 3.51 -33.04
CA TYR A 10 3.96 4.21 -32.23
C TYR A 10 5.05 4.85 -33.10
N LYS A 11 5.21 6.17 -32.98
CA LYS A 11 6.33 6.88 -33.59
C LYS A 11 7.47 7.02 -32.59
N LYS A 12 8.62 6.42 -32.90
CA LYS A 12 9.84 6.53 -32.09
C LYS A 12 10.24 8.00 -31.94
N GLN A 13 10.54 8.42 -30.71
CA GLN A 13 11.07 9.76 -30.38
C GLN A 13 12.59 9.71 -30.22
N GLU A 14 13.22 10.89 -30.18
CA GLU A 14 14.68 11.03 -30.03
C GLU A 14 15.23 10.45 -28.73
N SER A 15 14.44 10.52 -27.65
CA SER A 15 14.82 9.98 -26.34
C SER A 15 14.78 8.45 -26.26
N ASP A 16 14.23 7.79 -27.28
CA ASP A 16 14.04 6.35 -27.31
C ASP A 16 15.28 5.64 -27.87
N LEU A 17 15.89 4.78 -27.07
CA LEU A 17 17.04 3.99 -27.47
C LEU A 17 16.61 2.85 -28.40
N LYS A 18 15.70 2.00 -27.92
CA LYS A 18 15.32 0.75 -28.58
C LYS A 18 13.83 0.49 -28.43
N VAL A 19 13.19 0.14 -29.55
CA VAL A 19 11.83 -0.41 -29.59
C VAL A 19 11.95 -1.85 -30.05
N THR A 20 11.45 -2.81 -29.27
CA THR A 20 11.52 -4.24 -29.60
C THR A 20 10.12 -4.84 -29.57
N PRO A 21 9.60 -5.31 -30.71
CA PRO A 21 8.29 -5.96 -30.78
C PRO A 21 8.30 -7.29 -30.05
N PHE A 22 7.15 -7.72 -29.52
CA PHE A 22 7.00 -9.06 -28.96
C PHE A 22 6.75 -10.11 -30.04
N GLU A 23 7.34 -11.29 -29.88
CA GLU A 23 7.06 -12.45 -30.73
C GLU A 23 5.78 -13.13 -30.24
N GLY A 24 4.81 -13.38 -31.13
CA GLY A 24 3.55 -14.06 -30.80
C GLY A 24 2.49 -13.20 -30.10
N GLU A 25 2.85 -12.07 -29.48
CA GLU A 25 1.93 -11.16 -28.79
C GLU A 25 1.80 -9.81 -29.49
N VAL A 26 0.62 -9.17 -29.36
CA VAL A 26 0.37 -7.86 -29.97
C VAL A 26 0.89 -6.75 -29.07
N GLY A 27 2.18 -6.43 -29.18
CA GLY A 27 2.82 -5.41 -28.34
C GLY A 27 4.29 -5.17 -28.63
N PHE A 28 4.90 -4.32 -27.79
CA PHE A 28 6.34 -4.04 -27.80
C PHE A 28 6.85 -3.60 -26.44
N SER A 29 8.17 -3.60 -26.35
CA SER A 29 8.93 -2.96 -25.30
C SER A 29 9.72 -1.77 -25.86
N LEU A 30 9.91 -0.76 -25.01
CA LEU A 30 10.60 0.48 -25.31
C LEU A 30 11.62 0.76 -24.19
N VAL A 31 12.85 1.06 -24.57
CA VAL A 31 13.88 1.60 -23.69
C VAL A 31 14.08 3.08 -24.01
N ARG A 32 13.93 3.94 -23.01
CA ARG A 32 14.03 5.40 -23.12
C ARG A 32 15.07 5.96 -22.15
N ASN A 33 15.80 6.98 -22.57
CA ASN A 33 16.70 7.73 -21.69
C ASN A 33 15.91 8.63 -20.73
N TYR A 34 16.34 8.72 -19.48
CA TYR A 34 15.90 9.80 -18.60
C TYR A 34 16.39 11.17 -19.11
N PRO A 35 15.80 12.29 -18.66
CA PRO A 35 16.31 13.61 -18.99
C PRO A 35 17.75 13.76 -18.51
N LEU A 36 18.62 14.35 -19.34
CA LEU A 36 20.08 14.45 -19.08
C LEU A 36 20.42 15.11 -17.74
N GLU A 37 19.56 16.02 -17.28
CA GLU A 37 19.74 16.76 -16.03
C GLU A 37 19.38 15.93 -14.77
N SER A 38 18.73 14.78 -14.94
CA SER A 38 18.30 13.95 -13.82
C SER A 38 19.45 13.13 -13.22
N LEU A 39 19.37 12.86 -11.90
CA LEU A 39 20.33 11.99 -11.21
C LEU A 39 20.33 10.56 -11.79
N TYR A 40 19.18 10.08 -12.26
CA TYR A 40 19.05 8.75 -12.87
C TYR A 40 19.85 8.63 -14.16
N ALA A 41 19.88 9.68 -14.98
CA ALA A 41 20.66 9.71 -16.22
C ALA A 41 22.17 9.69 -15.92
N LYS A 42 22.61 10.36 -14.85
CA LYS A 42 24.03 10.34 -14.41
C LYS A 42 24.49 8.96 -13.97
N ASP A 43 23.59 8.18 -13.38
CA ASP A 43 23.85 6.79 -12.95
C ASP A 43 23.55 5.76 -14.07
N ASP A 44 23.45 6.22 -15.32
CA ASP A 44 23.14 5.43 -16.51
C ASP A 44 21.87 4.55 -16.41
N LYS A 45 20.93 4.93 -15.55
CA LYS A 45 19.62 4.27 -15.48
C LYS A 45 18.80 4.65 -16.72
N LYS A 46 17.88 3.77 -17.10
CA LYS A 46 16.94 3.96 -18.21
C LYS A 46 15.51 3.68 -17.77
N VAL A 47 14.55 4.15 -18.56
CA VAL A 47 13.15 3.75 -18.43
C VAL A 47 12.86 2.61 -19.38
N PHE A 48 12.24 1.56 -18.87
CA PHE A 48 11.76 0.44 -19.65
C PHE A 48 10.24 0.37 -19.59
N ILE A 49 9.60 0.54 -20.75
CA ILE A 49 8.14 0.54 -20.91
C ILE A 49 7.76 -0.71 -21.70
N LYS A 50 6.76 -1.47 -21.26
CA LYS A 50 6.16 -2.56 -22.05
C LYS A 50 4.69 -2.27 -22.25
N ILE A 51 4.17 -2.56 -23.45
CA ILE A 51 2.75 -2.45 -23.78
C ILE A 51 2.36 -3.68 -24.60
N ALA A 52 1.26 -4.33 -24.24
CA ALA A 52 0.71 -5.47 -24.96
C ALA A 52 -0.83 -5.49 -24.92
N LEU A 53 -1.46 -5.97 -25.98
CA LEU A 53 -2.87 -6.36 -25.95
C LEU A 53 -2.96 -7.86 -25.71
N LEU A 54 -3.45 -8.22 -24.53
CA LEU A 54 -3.69 -9.60 -24.11
C LEU A 54 -5.19 -9.92 -24.20
N GLU A 55 -5.56 -11.19 -24.10
CA GLU A 55 -6.97 -11.63 -24.16
C GLU A 55 -7.85 -10.96 -23.09
N GLY A 56 -7.27 -10.61 -21.93
CA GLY A 56 -7.95 -9.94 -20.83
C GLY A 56 -7.95 -8.40 -20.88
N GLY A 57 -7.22 -7.76 -21.80
CA GLY A 57 -7.16 -6.30 -21.87
C GLY A 57 -5.81 -5.71 -22.28
N LEU A 58 -5.67 -4.40 -22.11
CA LEU A 58 -4.42 -3.67 -22.35
C LEU A 58 -3.49 -3.84 -21.14
N PHE A 59 -2.34 -4.48 -21.37
CA PHE A 59 -1.26 -4.58 -20.43
C PHE A 59 -0.24 -3.46 -20.66
N TYR A 60 0.26 -2.86 -19.59
CA TYR A 60 1.38 -1.95 -19.61
C TYR A 60 2.22 -2.04 -18.35
N SER A 61 3.53 -1.78 -18.47
CA SER A 61 4.42 -1.67 -17.31
C SER A 61 5.50 -0.64 -17.56
N VAL A 62 5.97 -0.01 -16.48
CA VAL A 62 7.06 0.97 -16.52
C VAL A 62 8.00 0.70 -15.36
N HIS A 63 9.27 0.52 -15.69
CA HIS A 63 10.32 0.22 -14.72
C HIS A 63 11.57 1.08 -14.97
N MET A 64 12.22 1.48 -13.89
CA MET A 64 13.62 1.87 -13.91
C MET A 64 14.47 0.62 -14.11
N VAL A 65 15.40 0.70 -15.06
CA VAL A 65 16.32 -0.39 -15.34
C VAL A 65 17.76 0.08 -15.42
N GLU A 66 18.68 -0.83 -15.15
CA GLU A 66 20.10 -0.67 -15.35
C GLU A 66 20.58 -1.61 -16.46
N PRO A 67 21.33 -1.10 -17.46
CA PRO A 67 21.93 -1.95 -18.47
C PRO A 67 23.02 -2.81 -17.84
N SER A 68 22.96 -4.11 -18.09
CA SER A 68 23.99 -5.08 -17.72
C SER A 68 24.46 -5.84 -18.95
N LYS A 69 25.76 -6.03 -19.09
CA LYS A 69 26.33 -6.85 -20.15
C LYS A 69 26.51 -8.27 -19.62
N ARG A 70 25.78 -9.24 -20.18
CA ARG A 70 26.05 -10.67 -19.97
C ARG A 70 26.25 -11.33 -21.32
N LYS A 71 27.39 -12.03 -21.49
CA LYS A 71 27.70 -12.87 -22.68
C LYS A 71 27.40 -12.21 -24.05
N GLY A 72 27.72 -10.93 -24.20
CA GLY A 72 27.56 -10.21 -25.47
C GLY A 72 26.16 -9.66 -25.76
N SER A 73 25.15 -9.92 -24.92
CA SER A 73 23.84 -9.27 -24.97
C SER A 73 23.69 -8.19 -23.89
N PHE A 74 22.97 -7.12 -24.22
CA PHE A 74 22.53 -6.11 -23.26
C PHE A 74 21.24 -6.60 -22.59
N GLU A 75 21.31 -6.92 -21.30
CA GLU A 75 20.17 -7.22 -20.45
C GLU A 75 19.82 -5.99 -19.60
N TYR A 76 18.53 -5.77 -19.35
CA TYR A 76 18.06 -4.67 -18.51
C TYR A 76 17.54 -5.23 -17.19
N ASN A 77 18.25 -4.98 -16.09
CA ASN A 77 17.83 -5.41 -14.77
C ASN A 77 16.91 -4.35 -14.16
N ILE A 78 15.78 -4.77 -13.62
CA ILE A 78 14.86 -3.86 -12.92
C ILE A 78 15.53 -3.43 -11.61
N VAL A 79 15.59 -2.12 -11.39
CA VAL A 79 16.16 -1.53 -10.18
C VAL A 79 15.09 -0.71 -9.48
N ASP A 80 15.06 -0.78 -8.15
CA ASP A 80 14.20 0.07 -7.36
C ASP A 80 14.85 1.43 -7.14
N GLY A 81 14.09 2.51 -7.36
CA GLY A 81 14.56 3.88 -7.15
C GLY A 81 14.70 4.29 -5.68
N TYR A 82 14.83 3.37 -4.72
CA TYR A 82 14.86 3.67 -3.29
C TYR A 82 16.05 4.53 -2.86
N SER A 83 17.18 4.42 -3.56
CA SER A 83 18.42 5.18 -3.33
C SER A 83 18.30 6.66 -3.68
N TYR A 84 17.31 7.07 -4.49
CA TYR A 84 17.16 8.43 -4.94
C TYR A 84 16.27 9.27 -4.01
N LYS A 85 16.66 10.53 -3.77
CA LYS A 85 15.89 11.49 -2.96
C LYS A 85 14.53 11.81 -3.59
N LYS A 86 14.50 12.02 -4.91
CA LYS A 86 13.28 12.01 -5.71
C LYS A 86 13.13 10.58 -6.22
N LYS A 87 12.05 9.89 -5.85
CA LYS A 87 11.86 8.50 -6.24
C LYS A 87 11.02 8.45 -7.51
N VAL A 88 11.41 7.58 -8.44
CA VAL A 88 10.53 7.18 -9.54
C VAL A 88 9.58 6.09 -9.07
N THR A 89 8.45 5.97 -9.76
CA THR A 89 7.45 4.95 -9.46
C THR A 89 7.53 3.84 -10.50
N ASN A 90 8.01 2.66 -10.12
CA ASN A 90 7.88 1.44 -10.93
C ASN A 90 6.45 0.90 -10.80
N PHE A 91 5.84 0.45 -11.90
CA PHE A 91 4.48 -0.10 -11.85
C PHE A 91 4.14 -1.02 -13.02
N VAL A 92 3.12 -1.84 -12.79
CA VAL A 92 2.57 -2.80 -13.73
C VAL A 92 1.05 -2.68 -13.67
N SER A 93 0.39 -2.65 -14.82
CA SER A 93 -1.07 -2.67 -14.92
C SER A 93 -1.60 -4.01 -14.41
N ASP A 94 -2.67 -3.99 -13.61
CA ASP A 94 -3.48 -5.18 -13.39
C ASP A 94 -4.44 -5.34 -14.58
N ILE A 95 -4.30 -6.44 -15.32
CA ILE A 95 -5.09 -6.74 -16.53
C ILE A 95 -6.59 -6.75 -16.20
N LYS A 96 -6.97 -7.07 -14.96
CA LYS A 96 -8.37 -7.11 -14.53
C LYS A 96 -8.95 -5.74 -14.20
N ASP A 97 -8.12 -4.71 -14.04
CA ASP A 97 -8.54 -3.44 -13.44
C ASP A 97 -9.20 -2.48 -14.44
N ASN A 98 -9.25 -2.81 -15.74
CA ASN A 98 -9.98 -2.07 -16.78
C ASN A 98 -9.78 -0.54 -16.78
N GLU A 99 -8.70 -0.01 -16.19
CA GLU A 99 -8.46 1.43 -16.08
C GLU A 99 -8.26 2.04 -17.47
N PHE A 100 -7.55 1.33 -18.34
CA PHE A 100 -7.37 1.67 -19.73
C PHE A 100 -7.77 0.48 -20.61
N SER A 101 -8.47 0.78 -21.70
CA SER A 101 -8.79 -0.19 -22.74
C SER A 101 -8.29 0.30 -24.09
N PHE A 102 -8.03 -0.61 -25.01
CA PHE A 102 -7.62 -0.25 -26.37
C PHE A 102 -8.79 -0.45 -27.33
N ASP A 103 -9.20 0.63 -27.99
CA ASP A 103 -10.21 0.57 -29.04
C ASP A 103 -9.54 0.22 -30.37
N LYS A 104 -9.82 -0.99 -30.86
CA LYS A 104 -9.28 -1.51 -32.12
C LYS A 104 -9.78 -0.75 -33.35
N THR A 105 -10.96 -0.15 -33.29
CA THR A 105 -11.56 0.59 -34.42
C THR A 105 -10.93 1.97 -34.55
N LYS A 106 -10.84 2.71 -33.45
CA LYS A 106 -10.24 4.04 -33.39
C LYS A 106 -8.72 4.01 -33.32
N LYS A 107 -8.12 2.85 -33.03
CA LYS A 107 -6.67 2.66 -32.80
C LYS A 107 -6.13 3.57 -31.68
N LYS A 108 -6.92 3.77 -30.64
CA LYS A 108 -6.62 4.64 -29.50
C LYS A 108 -6.78 3.92 -28.17
N VAL A 109 -6.07 4.40 -27.16
CA VAL A 109 -6.22 3.99 -25.76
C VAL A 109 -7.29 4.86 -25.12
N ILE A 110 -8.30 4.25 -24.50
CA ILE A 110 -9.41 4.93 -23.84
C ILE A 110 -9.25 4.75 -22.33
N HIS A 111 -9.27 5.86 -21.59
CA HIS A 111 -9.36 5.79 -20.13
C HIS A 111 -10.81 5.54 -19.70
N SER A 112 -11.04 4.50 -18.90
CA SER A 112 -12.39 4.01 -18.60
C SER A 112 -13.24 5.01 -17.81
N LYS A 113 -12.64 5.74 -16.86
CA LYS A 113 -13.35 6.71 -16.00
C LYS A 113 -13.65 8.03 -16.72
N SER A 114 -12.67 8.61 -17.41
CA SER A 114 -12.83 9.93 -18.04
C SER A 114 -13.26 9.87 -19.50
N LYS A 115 -13.27 8.69 -20.12
CA LYS A 115 -13.56 8.46 -21.55
C LYS A 115 -12.66 9.24 -22.52
N LYS A 116 -11.55 9.80 -22.02
CA LYS A 116 -10.55 10.46 -22.86
C LYS A 116 -9.85 9.42 -23.73
N GLU A 117 -9.62 9.79 -24.98
CA GLU A 117 -8.95 8.94 -25.97
C GLU A 117 -7.54 9.47 -26.20
N PHE A 118 -6.57 8.57 -26.21
CA PHE A 118 -5.17 8.88 -26.38
C PHE A 118 -4.59 8.10 -27.56
N SER A 119 -3.73 8.75 -28.33
CA SER A 119 -2.82 8.05 -29.23
C SER A 119 -1.84 7.19 -28.41
N LEU A 120 -1.21 6.22 -29.06
CA LEU A 120 -0.24 5.35 -28.39
C LEU A 120 1.00 6.12 -27.89
N ASN A 121 1.41 7.16 -28.63
CA ASN A 121 2.45 8.09 -28.21
C ASN A 121 2.04 8.90 -26.96
N GLU A 122 0.84 9.48 -26.94
CA GLU A 122 0.32 10.20 -25.78
C GLU A 122 0.20 9.30 -24.55
N PHE A 123 -0.26 8.06 -24.74
CA PHE A 123 -0.35 7.09 -23.67
C PHE A 123 1.03 6.77 -23.08
N ILE A 124 2.06 6.58 -23.91
CA ILE A 124 3.45 6.39 -23.44
C ILE A 124 3.96 7.61 -22.68
N GLU A 125 3.62 8.82 -23.10
CA GLU A 125 3.96 10.04 -22.35
C GLU A 125 3.27 10.08 -20.99
N ILE A 126 2.00 9.67 -20.90
CA ILE A 126 1.28 9.55 -19.62
C ILE A 126 2.00 8.55 -18.71
N LEU A 127 2.37 7.38 -19.23
CA LEU A 127 3.12 6.35 -18.51
C LEU A 127 4.47 6.89 -17.99
N TYR A 128 5.22 7.54 -18.86
CA TYR A 128 6.52 8.14 -18.55
C TYR A 128 6.43 9.26 -17.50
N LYS A 129 5.48 10.20 -17.65
CA LYS A 129 5.24 11.27 -16.67
C LYS A 129 4.79 10.71 -15.32
N ASN A 130 3.96 9.66 -15.30
CA ASN A 130 3.58 9.00 -14.05
C ASN A 130 4.77 8.31 -13.37
N HIS A 131 5.65 7.68 -14.14
CA HIS A 131 6.89 7.08 -13.62
C HIS A 131 7.84 8.12 -13.01
N LEU A 132 8.01 9.27 -13.65
CA LEU A 132 8.83 10.38 -13.13
C LEU A 132 8.23 11.09 -11.91
N SER A 133 6.91 11.00 -11.74
CA SER A 133 6.25 11.52 -10.55
C SER A 133 6.39 10.55 -9.39
N ASP A 134 6.75 11.07 -8.22
CA ASP A 134 6.79 10.28 -6.98
C ASP A 134 5.35 10.06 -6.45
N ARG A 135 4.51 9.38 -7.25
CA ARG A 135 3.10 9.10 -6.97
C ARG A 135 2.91 8.31 -5.69
N LEU A 136 3.90 7.47 -5.41
CA LEU A 136 3.94 6.67 -4.20
C LEU A 136 4.45 7.47 -2.99
N PHE A 137 4.88 8.73 -3.08
CA PHE A 137 5.36 9.49 -1.91
C PHE A 137 4.32 9.54 -0.79
N TRP A 138 3.18 10.18 -1.04
CA TRP A 138 2.10 10.30 -0.06
C TRP A 138 1.50 8.96 0.31
N LYS A 139 1.49 8.01 -0.63
CA LYS A 139 1.02 6.64 -0.37
C LYS A 139 1.96 5.88 0.56
N ARG A 140 3.28 5.99 0.39
CA ARG A 140 4.30 5.41 1.29
C ARG A 140 4.23 6.05 2.67
N GLN A 141 4.05 7.37 2.75
CA GLN A 141 3.84 8.05 4.03
C GLN A 141 2.56 7.57 4.72
N LYS A 142 1.45 7.47 3.98
CA LYS A 142 0.18 6.96 4.53
C LYS A 142 0.28 5.47 4.92
N ASN A 143 0.97 4.64 4.15
CA ASN A 143 1.20 3.23 4.50
C ASN A 143 2.11 3.08 5.71
N PHE A 144 3.15 3.90 5.80
CA PHE A 144 4.01 3.96 6.97
C PHE A 144 3.19 4.35 8.21
N LEU A 145 2.33 5.36 8.10
CA LEU A 145 1.43 5.76 9.18
C LEU A 145 0.43 4.65 9.54
N VAL A 146 -0.20 4.02 8.56
CA VAL A 146 -1.16 2.90 8.78
C VAL A 146 -0.45 1.71 9.44
N LYS A 147 0.76 1.36 8.99
CA LYS A 147 1.59 0.34 9.62
C LYS A 147 1.91 0.70 11.08
N TRP A 148 2.32 1.94 11.33
CA TRP A 148 2.55 2.44 12.68
C TRP A 148 1.31 2.34 13.56
N ILE A 149 0.14 2.76 13.05
CA ILE A 149 -1.14 2.64 13.76
C ILE A 149 -1.44 1.17 14.09
N LEU A 150 -1.26 0.25 13.14
CA LEU A 150 -1.48 -1.19 13.36
C LEU A 150 -0.53 -1.77 14.41
N ILE A 151 0.76 -1.42 14.36
CA ILE A 151 1.76 -1.81 15.36
C ILE A 151 1.35 -1.29 16.74
N SER A 152 0.95 -0.02 16.84
CA SER A 152 0.51 0.58 18.11
C SER A 152 -0.75 -0.10 18.65
N ILE A 153 -1.77 -0.36 17.82
CA ILE A 153 -3.00 -1.05 18.25
C ILE A 153 -2.68 -2.46 18.77
N PHE A 154 -1.86 -3.23 18.04
CA PHE A 154 -1.48 -4.57 18.48
C PHE A 154 -0.64 -4.53 19.76
N TRP A 155 0.29 -3.58 19.87
CA TRP A 155 1.08 -3.38 21.09
C TRP A 155 0.18 -3.04 22.28
N LEU A 156 -0.80 -2.16 22.11
CA LEU A 156 -1.81 -1.87 23.14
C LEU A 156 -2.64 -3.09 23.54
N LEU A 157 -2.70 -4.15 22.74
CA LEU A 157 -3.36 -5.40 23.06
C LEU A 157 -2.40 -6.47 23.61
N ASP A 158 -1.16 -6.10 23.93
CA ASP A 158 -0.07 -7.01 24.30
C ASP A 158 0.19 -8.08 23.22
N LYS A 159 0.01 -7.71 21.94
CA LYS A 159 0.26 -8.54 20.75
C LYS A 159 1.32 -7.92 19.83
N HIS A 160 1.90 -8.74 18.96
CA HIS A 160 2.84 -8.26 17.94
C HIS A 160 2.17 -8.21 16.57
N TYR A 161 2.31 -7.07 15.89
CA TYR A 161 1.92 -6.95 14.49
C TYR A 161 3.12 -7.22 13.58
N ASN A 162 3.11 -8.38 12.92
CA ASN A 162 3.94 -8.65 11.76
C ASN A 162 3.02 -9.00 10.59
N TYR A 163 3.12 -8.25 9.49
CA TYR A 163 2.26 -8.43 8.33
C TYR A 163 2.23 -9.88 7.83
N VAL A 164 3.41 -10.50 7.68
CA VAL A 164 3.55 -11.86 7.14
C VAL A 164 2.90 -12.87 8.09
N GLU A 165 3.17 -12.73 9.38
CA GLU A 165 2.64 -13.61 10.41
C GLU A 165 1.11 -13.48 10.55
N VAL A 166 0.58 -12.26 10.50
CA VAL A 166 -0.86 -11.99 10.55
C VAL A 166 -1.56 -12.60 9.34
N SER A 167 -1.00 -12.45 8.13
CA SER A 167 -1.58 -13.07 6.92
C SER A 167 -1.49 -14.60 6.94
N ILE A 168 -0.41 -15.17 7.49
CA ILE A 168 -0.28 -16.62 7.70
C ILE A 168 -1.29 -17.10 8.73
N ASN A 169 -1.46 -16.39 9.84
CA ASN A 169 -2.43 -16.73 10.88
C ASN A 169 -3.87 -16.60 10.37
N GLU A 170 -4.17 -15.59 9.54
CA GLU A 170 -5.46 -15.47 8.86
C GLU A 170 -5.73 -16.68 7.94
N TYR A 171 -4.72 -17.15 7.21
CA TYR A 171 -4.81 -18.35 6.37
C TYR A 171 -5.03 -19.62 7.20
N LYS A 172 -4.20 -19.88 8.21
CA LYS A 172 -4.32 -21.03 9.11
C LYS A 172 -5.65 -21.05 9.85
N PHE A 173 -6.13 -19.89 10.29
CA PHE A 173 -7.43 -19.76 10.94
C PHE A 173 -8.59 -20.03 9.96
N LYS A 174 -8.53 -19.52 8.72
CA LYS A 174 -9.52 -19.82 7.67
C LYS A 174 -9.62 -21.31 7.36
N ASN A 175 -8.54 -22.05 7.56
CA ASN A 175 -8.48 -23.50 7.33
C ASN A 175 -8.73 -24.32 8.61
N GLY A 176 -9.08 -23.67 9.73
CA GLY A 176 -9.38 -24.35 10.99
C GLY A 176 -8.16 -24.90 11.75
N GLU A 177 -6.94 -24.58 11.32
CA GLU A 177 -5.68 -25.10 11.87
C GLU A 177 -5.25 -24.35 13.16
N LEU A 178 -5.88 -23.21 13.45
CA LEU A 178 -5.54 -22.34 14.57
C LEU A 178 -6.80 -22.05 15.39
N LYS A 179 -6.80 -22.43 16.68
CA LYS A 179 -7.84 -22.05 17.65
C LYS A 179 -7.27 -20.96 18.54
N PHE A 180 -8.00 -19.87 18.76
CA PHE A 180 -7.61 -18.91 19.79
C PHE A 180 -7.63 -19.62 21.14
N SER A 181 -6.47 -19.82 21.75
CA SER A 181 -6.44 -20.05 23.18
C SER A 181 -6.85 -18.73 23.83
N ASN A 182 -7.86 -18.78 24.69
CA ASN A 182 -8.03 -17.76 25.72
C ASN A 182 -6.82 -17.89 26.66
N GLU A 183 -5.66 -17.41 26.20
CA GLU A 183 -4.48 -17.26 27.04
C GLU A 183 -4.91 -16.34 28.16
N SER A 184 -5.06 -16.95 29.33
CA SER A 184 -5.57 -16.35 30.54
C SER A 184 -4.86 -15.03 30.79
N LYS A 185 -5.62 -13.95 30.61
CA LYS A 185 -5.52 -12.66 31.30
C LYS A 185 -4.47 -12.70 32.42
N LYS A 186 -3.22 -12.35 32.12
CA LYS A 186 -2.24 -11.96 33.13
C LYS A 186 -2.61 -10.55 33.59
N ILE A 187 -3.74 -10.44 34.26
CA ILE A 187 -4.18 -9.19 34.90
C ILE A 187 -3.46 -9.12 36.24
N GLU A 188 -2.71 -8.05 36.47
CA GLU A 188 -2.09 -7.76 37.76
C GLU A 188 -3.17 -7.60 38.85
N PRO A 189 -2.93 -8.06 40.09
CA PRO A 189 -3.97 -8.22 41.12
C PRO A 189 -4.71 -6.93 41.50
N PHE A 190 -4.06 -5.75 41.40
CA PHE A 190 -4.71 -4.45 41.66
C PHE A 190 -5.71 -4.05 40.57
N PHE A 191 -5.53 -4.53 39.33
CA PHE A 191 -6.38 -4.25 38.18
C PHE A 191 -7.36 -5.38 37.87
N LYS A 192 -7.56 -6.33 38.79
CA LYS A 192 -8.54 -7.41 38.64
C LYS A 192 -9.98 -6.91 38.35
N TYR A 193 -10.27 -5.66 38.73
CA TYR A 193 -11.56 -5.00 38.54
C TYR A 193 -11.71 -4.30 37.18
N PHE A 194 -10.64 -4.16 36.40
CA PHE A 194 -10.64 -3.51 35.08
C PHE A 194 -9.99 -4.41 34.03
N GLU A 195 -10.66 -4.65 32.92
CA GLU A 195 -10.05 -5.37 31.79
C GLU A 195 -9.17 -4.42 30.99
N ILE A 196 -7.91 -4.29 31.37
CA ILE A 196 -6.92 -3.41 30.73
C ILE A 196 -5.62 -4.19 30.47
N SER A 197 -5.01 -3.99 29.30
CA SER A 197 -3.69 -4.56 28.99
C SER A 197 -2.56 -3.86 29.74
N ARG A 198 -1.43 -4.56 29.93
CA ARG A 198 -0.28 -3.98 30.62
C ARG A 198 0.27 -2.75 29.92
N ASN A 199 0.33 -2.79 28.59
CA ASN A 199 0.86 -1.68 27.78
C ASN A 199 -0.05 -0.45 27.81
N LEU A 200 -1.38 -0.64 27.83
CA LEU A 200 -2.33 0.46 27.94
C LEU A 200 -2.27 1.11 29.33
N LEU A 201 -2.13 0.28 30.37
CA LEU A 201 -1.92 0.74 31.75
C LEU A 201 -0.65 1.59 31.90
N PHE A 202 0.46 1.11 31.33
CA PHE A 202 1.72 1.84 31.33
C PHE A 202 1.59 3.20 30.64
N LEU A 203 0.89 3.26 29.51
CA LEU A 203 0.68 4.50 28.77
C LEU A 203 -0.18 5.50 29.56
N LEU A 204 -1.18 5.01 30.31
CA LEU A 204 -1.98 5.86 31.20
C LEU A 204 -1.14 6.44 32.32
N LEU A 205 -0.32 5.64 32.99
CA LEU A 205 0.57 6.12 34.03
C LEU A 205 1.54 7.17 33.48
N LEU A 206 2.06 6.95 32.27
CA LEU A 206 2.97 7.87 31.60
C LEU A 206 2.30 9.19 31.18
N LEU A 207 1.00 9.20 30.89
CA LEU A 207 0.24 10.41 30.54
C LEU A 207 -0.30 11.15 31.77
N VAL A 208 -0.77 10.42 32.78
CA VAL A 208 -1.34 11.02 34.00
C VAL A 208 -0.25 11.71 34.82
N PHE A 209 0.97 11.15 34.88
CA PHE A 209 2.10 11.67 35.66
C PHE A 209 2.63 13.08 35.23
N PRO A 210 2.68 13.45 33.95
CA PRO A 210 3.00 14.81 33.55
C PRO A 210 1.79 15.75 33.63
N ILE A 211 0.57 15.28 33.35
CA ILE A 211 -0.64 16.10 33.51
C ILE A 211 -0.80 16.52 34.97
N SER A 212 -0.43 15.63 35.89
CA SER A 212 -0.42 15.93 37.31
C SER A 212 0.48 17.08 37.73
N TYR A 213 1.60 17.26 37.03
CA TYR A 213 2.55 18.32 37.33
C TYR A 213 2.00 19.72 37.02
N PHE A 214 0.97 19.84 36.18
CA PHE A 214 0.34 21.12 35.82
C PHE A 214 -0.79 21.56 36.76
N PHE A 215 -1.17 20.72 37.74
CA PHE A 215 -2.12 21.09 38.78
C PHE A 215 -1.32 21.42 40.06
N ASP A 216 -1.19 22.72 40.35
CA ASP A 216 -0.34 23.25 41.45
C ASP A 216 -0.68 22.69 42.84
N ASP A 217 -1.89 22.14 43.04
CA ASP A 217 -2.33 21.47 44.28
C ASP A 217 -2.43 19.95 44.10
N TYR A 218 -1.31 19.31 43.74
CA TYR A 218 -1.26 17.87 43.55
C TYR A 218 -1.28 17.09 44.88
N SER A 219 -2.44 17.09 45.54
CA SER A 219 -2.70 16.14 46.62
C SER A 219 -3.44 14.93 46.08
N LEU A 220 -2.93 13.73 46.36
CA LEU A 220 -3.67 12.47 46.18
C LEU A 220 -4.97 12.43 47.00
N SER A 221 -5.15 13.36 47.94
CA SER A 221 -6.39 13.57 48.69
C SER A 221 -7.40 14.50 47.99
N ASN A 222 -7.04 15.12 46.85
CA ASN A 222 -7.95 15.97 46.09
C ASN A 222 -8.98 15.08 45.35
N PRO A 223 -10.29 15.17 45.70
CA PRO A 223 -11.32 14.30 45.13
C PRO A 223 -11.48 14.46 43.62
N LEU A 224 -11.14 15.62 43.06
CA LEU A 224 -11.17 15.85 41.61
C LEU A 224 -10.07 15.08 40.89
N VAL A 225 -8.86 15.04 41.45
CA VAL A 225 -7.73 14.28 40.90
C VAL A 225 -8.02 12.79 40.94
N VAL A 226 -8.57 12.30 42.06
CA VAL A 226 -8.99 10.90 42.21
C VAL A 226 -10.10 10.55 41.22
N SER A 227 -11.11 11.40 41.07
CA SER A 227 -12.22 11.17 40.13
C SER A 227 -11.74 11.18 38.67
N LEU A 228 -10.83 12.08 38.31
CA LEU A 228 -10.22 12.13 36.98
C LEU A 228 -9.42 10.86 36.68
N PHE A 229 -8.66 10.35 37.64
CA PHE A 229 -7.92 9.09 37.51
C PHE A 229 -8.86 7.91 37.22
N PHE A 230 -9.95 7.77 37.98
CA PHE A 230 -10.95 6.72 37.73
C PHE A 230 -11.69 6.89 36.41
N LEU A 231 -11.99 8.13 36.00
CA LEU A 231 -12.59 8.41 34.69
C LEU A 231 -11.64 7.96 33.56
N ILE A 232 -10.35 8.26 33.68
CA ILE A 232 -9.31 7.85 32.73
C ILE A 232 -9.20 6.32 32.66
N LEU A 233 -9.23 5.62 33.80
CA LEU A 233 -9.25 4.15 33.84
C LEU A 233 -10.51 3.57 33.16
N LEU A 234 -11.69 4.12 33.41
CA LEU A 234 -12.94 3.67 32.78
C LEU A 234 -12.95 3.87 31.26
N LEU A 235 -12.46 5.02 30.79
CA LEU A 235 -12.33 5.29 29.35
C LEU A 235 -11.36 4.32 28.69
N SER A 236 -10.29 3.98 29.40
CA SER A 236 -9.24 3.07 28.97
C SER A 236 -9.69 1.63 28.85
N GLU A 237 -10.45 1.14 29.83
CA GLU A 237 -11.11 -0.16 29.76
C GLU A 237 -12.06 -0.23 28.56
N LYS A 238 -12.92 0.79 28.37
CA LYS A 238 -13.82 0.84 27.21
C LYS A 238 -13.06 0.80 25.89
N LEU A 239 -11.93 1.50 25.80
CA LEU A 239 -11.08 1.54 24.62
C LEU A 239 -10.36 0.21 24.38
N TYR A 240 -9.85 -0.43 25.43
CA TYR A 240 -9.29 -1.78 25.36
C TYR A 240 -10.32 -2.80 24.88
N LEU A 241 -11.51 -2.86 25.51
CA LEU A 241 -12.59 -3.77 25.13
C LEU A 241 -13.04 -3.53 23.67
N PHE A 242 -13.07 -2.27 23.23
CA PHE A 242 -13.33 -1.94 21.83
C PHE A 242 -12.28 -2.57 20.91
N PHE A 243 -10.98 -2.43 21.20
CA PHE A 243 -9.92 -3.00 20.38
C PHE A 243 -9.88 -4.52 20.41
N VAL A 244 -10.10 -5.15 21.57
CA VAL A 244 -10.22 -6.60 21.70
C VAL A 244 -11.34 -7.11 20.80
N LYS A 245 -12.52 -6.49 20.85
CA LYS A 245 -13.65 -6.85 19.99
C LYS A 245 -13.32 -6.68 18.50
N GLN A 246 -12.58 -5.63 18.12
CA GLN A 246 -12.15 -5.42 16.73
C GLN A 246 -11.15 -6.49 16.27
N PHE A 247 -10.22 -6.87 17.15
CA PHE A 247 -9.22 -7.90 16.91
C PHE A 247 -9.86 -9.29 16.80
N GLU A 248 -10.74 -9.65 17.74
CA GLU A 248 -11.52 -10.87 17.69
C GLU A 248 -12.36 -10.93 16.41
N ASN A 249 -13.09 -9.87 16.04
CA ASN A 249 -13.84 -9.83 14.79
C ASN A 249 -12.96 -9.90 13.53
N PHE A 250 -11.69 -9.48 13.62
CA PHE A 250 -10.76 -9.54 12.49
C PHE A 250 -10.33 -10.99 12.22
N PHE A 251 -10.14 -11.79 13.26
CA PHE A 251 -9.74 -13.20 13.11
C PHE A 251 -10.90 -14.21 13.16
N LEU A 252 -11.88 -14.04 14.05
CA LEU A 252 -13.04 -14.93 14.20
C LEU A 252 -14.05 -14.70 13.06
N LYS A 253 -13.94 -15.51 12.01
CA LYS A 253 -14.97 -15.66 10.98
C LYS A 253 -16.17 -16.41 11.59
N GLN A 254 -17.30 -15.73 11.79
CA GLN A 254 -18.60 -16.43 11.85
C GLN A 254 -19.04 -16.77 10.42
N GLU A 255 -19.29 -18.05 10.18
CA GLU A 255 -19.60 -18.60 8.85
C GLU A 255 -20.86 -18.00 8.20
N ASN A 256 -21.78 -17.33 8.91
CA ASN A 256 -23.12 -17.09 8.35
C ASN A 256 -23.70 -15.66 8.37
N THR A 257 -22.89 -14.59 8.51
CA THR A 257 -23.41 -13.20 8.33
C THR A 257 -22.41 -12.28 7.62
N PHE A 258 -22.29 -12.44 6.30
CA PHE A 258 -21.11 -11.97 5.56
C PHE A 258 -21.12 -10.52 5.06
N SER A 259 -22.22 -9.77 5.10
CA SER A 259 -22.30 -8.48 4.38
C SER A 259 -22.39 -7.20 5.23
N GLN A 260 -22.85 -7.27 6.48
CA GLN A 260 -23.11 -6.06 7.29
C GLN A 260 -22.10 -5.80 8.42
N LYS A 261 -21.56 -6.82 9.10
CA LYS A 261 -20.64 -6.62 10.25
C LYS A 261 -19.20 -6.25 9.85
N LYS A 262 -18.69 -6.77 8.73
CA LYS A 262 -17.31 -6.49 8.25
C LYS A 262 -17.07 -5.05 7.82
N LYS A 263 -18.12 -4.33 7.39
CA LYS A 263 -18.00 -2.93 6.93
C LYS A 263 -17.53 -1.97 8.02
N ASN A 264 -17.55 -2.34 9.30
CA ASN A 264 -17.15 -1.47 10.41
C ASN A 264 -15.91 -1.93 11.18
N ASN A 265 -15.17 -2.95 10.72
CA ASN A 265 -13.94 -3.37 11.41
C ASN A 265 -12.76 -2.46 11.05
N LEU A 266 -12.25 -1.71 12.03
CA LEU A 266 -11.15 -0.75 11.83
C LEU A 266 -9.83 -1.45 11.49
N ILE A 267 -9.49 -2.52 12.21
CA ILE A 267 -8.24 -3.28 12.02
C ILE A 267 -8.25 -3.94 10.64
N GLU A 268 -9.38 -4.54 10.25
CA GLU A 268 -9.56 -5.12 8.91
C GLU A 268 -9.39 -4.07 7.81
N LYS A 269 -10.02 -2.89 7.96
CA LYS A 269 -9.86 -1.79 7.00
C LYS A 269 -8.42 -1.32 6.87
N LEU A 270 -7.72 -1.15 7.99
CA LEU A 270 -6.32 -0.73 7.99
C LEU A 270 -5.42 -1.81 7.38
N HIS A 271 -5.66 -3.09 7.67
CA HIS A 271 -4.92 -4.21 7.10
C HIS A 271 -5.15 -4.36 5.59
N ILE A 272 -6.42 -4.32 5.13
CA ILE A 272 -6.76 -4.36 3.69
C ILE A 272 -6.20 -3.13 2.97
N TYR A 273 -6.26 -1.95 3.58
CA TYR A 273 -5.68 -0.74 3.00
C TYR A 273 -4.17 -0.89 2.80
N HIS A 274 -3.47 -1.47 3.79
CA HIS A 274 -2.06 -1.80 3.67
C HIS A 274 -1.78 -2.86 2.59
N GLN A 275 -2.73 -3.75 2.30
CA GLN A 275 -2.62 -4.84 1.31
C GLN A 275 -2.88 -4.40 -0.14
N ARG A 276 -3.96 -3.63 -0.40
CA ARG A 276 -4.44 -3.30 -1.75
C ARG A 276 -3.75 -2.06 -2.35
N ASN A 277 -2.42 -1.99 -2.26
CA ASN A 277 -1.60 -0.87 -2.74
C ASN A 277 -1.62 -0.63 -4.26
N GLN A 278 -2.79 -0.35 -4.84
CA GLN A 278 -2.96 0.07 -6.22
C GLN A 278 -2.89 1.60 -6.31
N PHE A 279 -2.39 2.11 -7.44
CA PHE A 279 -2.44 3.53 -7.73
C PHE A 279 -2.92 3.81 -9.13
N ASP A 280 -3.97 4.62 -9.20
CA ASP A 280 -4.49 5.17 -10.44
C ASP A 280 -3.45 6.07 -11.11
N LEU A 281 -3.34 5.97 -12.43
CA LEU A 281 -2.48 6.83 -13.22
C LEU A 281 -3.11 8.23 -13.31
N LYS A 282 -2.31 9.28 -13.09
CA LYS A 282 -2.80 10.65 -13.36
C LYS A 282 -2.81 10.86 -14.86
N ILE A 283 -3.97 11.24 -15.38
CA ILE A 283 -4.08 11.77 -16.74
C ILE A 283 -3.54 13.19 -16.75
N TYR A 284 -2.66 13.47 -17.70
CA TYR A 284 -2.22 14.82 -18.00
C TYR A 284 -2.97 15.29 -19.24
N ASP A 285 -3.44 16.53 -19.22
CA ASP A 285 -3.83 17.20 -20.46
C ASP A 285 -2.53 17.46 -21.22
N LEU A 286 -2.40 16.81 -22.37
CA LEU A 286 -1.25 16.86 -23.26
C LEU A 286 -1.57 17.82 -24.42
#